data_AF-A0A1Q9DAD8-F1
#
_entry.id   AF-A0A1Q9DAD8-F1
#
_cell.length_a   1.000
_cell.length_b   1.000
_cell.length_c   1.000
_cell.angle_alpha   90.00
_cell.angle_beta   90.00
_cell.angle_gamma   90.00
#
_symmetry.space_group_name_H-M   'P 1'
#
loop_
_entity.id
_entity.type
_entity.pdbx_description
1 polymer ?
#
loop_
_entity_poly.entity_id
_entity_poly.type
_entity_poly.pdbx_seq_one_letter_code
_entity_poly.pdbx_strand_id
1 'polypeptide(L)'
;MAAESASDIEPPLQQRRSLRFAIGAAGTLAGFVFYITVDCGGDSAIVSSACTKSHWANPFCRVAEPVAVSSGDEVLVNTEVDLSGEAPRYALGAWLSRPGHAEELLLPRTEFT
;
A
#
# COMPACT_ATOMS: atom_id res chain seq x y z
N MET A 1 1.05 39.14 8.52
CA MET A 1 1.07 37.66 8.58
C MET A 1 0.67 37.19 7.20
N ALA A 2 1.65 36.84 6.36
CA ALA A 2 1.39 36.36 5.01
C ALA A 2 0.91 34.92 5.12
N ALA A 3 -0.25 34.61 4.55
CA ALA A 3 -0.67 33.24 4.32
C ALA A 3 0.29 32.66 3.26
N GLU A 4 1.10 31.68 3.65
CA GLU A 4 1.80 30.84 2.69
C GLU A 4 0.72 30.17 1.84
N SER A 5 0.58 30.63 0.60
CA SER A 5 -0.21 29.96 -0.41
C SER A 5 0.32 28.53 -0.51
N ALA A 6 -0.51 27.56 -0.12
CA ALA A 6 -0.30 26.17 -0.49
C ALA A 6 -0.14 26.17 -2.01
N SER A 7 1.09 25.97 -2.48
CA SER A 7 1.34 25.81 -3.89
C SER A 7 0.43 24.70 -4.39
N ASP A 8 -0.39 24.99 -5.40
CA ASP A 8 -1.16 24.02 -6.18
C ASP A 8 -0.17 23.06 -6.87
N ILE A 9 0.43 22.16 -6.09
CA ILE A 9 1.18 21.04 -6.63
C ILE A 9 0.12 20.06 -7.04
N GLU A 10 -0.26 20.13 -8.31
CA GLU A 10 -1.08 19.11 -8.93
C GLU A 10 -0.35 17.77 -8.73
N PRO A 11 -0.94 16.82 -7.98
CA PRO A 11 -0.27 15.57 -7.67
C PRO A 11 0.08 14.87 -8.98
N PRO A 12 1.28 14.25 -9.08
CA PRO A 12 1.68 13.62 -10.32
C PRO A 12 0.66 12.54 -10.68
N LEU A 13 0.13 12.61 -11.90
CA LEU A 13 -0.85 11.64 -12.42
C LEU A 13 -0.30 10.21 -12.38
N GLN A 14 1.02 10.05 -12.33
CA GLN A 14 1.67 8.76 -12.13
C GLN A 14 2.57 8.78 -10.89
N GLN A 15 2.38 7.81 -10.01
CA GLN A 15 3.14 7.68 -8.78
C GLN A 15 3.72 6.27 -8.68
N ARG A 16 4.98 6.18 -8.27
CA ARG A 16 5.60 4.91 -7.83
C ARG A 16 6.06 5.04 -6.38
N ARG A 17 5.80 4.03 -5.56
CA ARG A 17 6.27 3.96 -4.18
C ARG A 17 6.85 2.58 -3.88
N SER A 18 7.82 2.57 -2.99
CA SER A 18 8.37 1.36 -2.39
C SER A 18 8.18 1.45 -0.88
N LEU A 19 7.49 0.47 -0.32
CA LEU A 19 7.17 0.37 1.10
C LEU A 19 7.84 -0.89 1.66
N ARG A 20 8.42 -0.79 2.85
CA ARG A 20 9.05 -1.92 3.54
C ARG A 20 8.33 -2.15 4.85
N PHE A 21 7.92 -3.40 5.09
CA PHE A 21 7.20 -3.81 6.28
C PHE A 21 8.01 -4.86 7.02
N ALA A 22 8.33 -4.59 8.29
CA ALA A 22 8.88 -5.62 9.17
C ALA A 22 7.76 -6.56 9.62
N ILE A 23 7.99 -7.87 9.53
CA ILE A 23 7.09 -8.88 10.08
C ILE A 23 7.28 -8.91 11.60
N GLY A 24 6.24 -8.50 12.33
CA GLY A 24 6.27 -8.45 13.78
C GLY A 24 6.10 -9.83 14.45
N ALA A 25 5.39 -10.75 13.81
CA ALA A 25 5.06 -12.06 14.37
C ALA A 25 5.17 -13.18 13.32
N ALA A 26 5.61 -14.36 13.76
CA ALA A 26 5.65 -15.54 12.91
C ALA A 26 4.23 -16.01 12.56
N GLY A 27 4.05 -16.56 11.35
CA GLY A 27 2.76 -17.04 10.88
C GLY A 27 2.73 -17.29 9.38
N THR A 28 1.53 -17.17 8.80
CA THR A 28 1.33 -17.34 7.35
C THR A 28 0.87 -16.03 6.73
N LEU A 29 1.63 -15.54 5.75
CA LEU A 29 1.27 -14.38 4.95
C LEU A 29 0.38 -14.82 3.77
N ALA A 30 -0.91 -14.50 3.84
CA ALA A 30 -1.90 -14.88 2.83
C ALA A 30 -2.21 -13.78 1.80
N GLY A 31 -1.77 -12.54 2.04
CA GLY A 31 -2.09 -11.42 1.18
C GLY A 31 -1.88 -10.07 1.85
N PHE A 32 -2.33 -9.04 1.16
CA PHE A 32 -2.21 -7.64 1.55
C PHE A 32 -3.59 -7.02 1.57
N VAL A 33 -3.86 -6.23 2.61
CA VAL A 33 -5.08 -5.43 2.72
C VAL A 33 -4.73 -3.98 2.46
N PHE A 34 -5.49 -3.33 1.59
CA PHE A 34 -5.36 -1.90 1.32
C PHE A 34 -6.44 -1.15 2.07
N TYR A 35 -6.05 -0.05 2.70
CA TYR A 35 -6.98 0.93 3.25
C TYR A 35 -6.56 2.32 2.79
N ILE A 36 -7.53 3.21 2.73
CA ILE A 36 -7.34 4.61 2.36
C ILE A 36 -7.53 5.45 3.60
N THR A 37 -6.71 6.48 3.74
CA THR A 37 -6.87 7.51 4.75
C THR A 37 -6.87 8.86 4.05
N VAL A 38 -7.85 9.70 4.38
CA VAL A 38 -8.01 11.05 3.86
C VAL A 38 -7.83 12.02 5.01
N ASP A 39 -6.85 12.89 4.87
CA ASP A 39 -6.64 14.04 5.73
C ASP A 39 -7.11 15.29 4.98
N CYS A 40 -8.15 15.94 5.48
CA CYS A 40 -8.71 17.15 4.89
C CYS A 40 -8.00 18.43 5.36
N GLY A 41 -7.00 18.32 6.24
CA GLY A 41 -6.29 19.43 6.85
C GLY A 41 -7.09 20.18 7.93
N GLY A 42 -6.41 21.11 8.59
CA GLY A 42 -6.94 21.87 9.74
C GLY A 42 -7.20 20.99 10.96
N ASP A 43 -8.19 21.36 11.77
CA ASP A 43 -8.65 20.57 12.94
C ASP A 43 -9.67 19.49 12.54
N SER A 44 -9.76 19.14 11.26
CA SER A 44 -10.71 18.15 10.74
C SER A 44 -10.30 16.73 11.16
N ALA A 45 -11.28 15.85 11.34
CA ALA A 45 -11.01 14.45 11.64
C ALA A 45 -10.42 13.73 10.41
N ILE A 46 -9.39 12.92 10.65
CA ILE A 46 -8.86 11.97 9.66
C ILE A 46 -9.91 10.90 9.37
N VAL A 47 -10.26 10.70 8.11
CA VAL A 47 -11.21 9.66 7.66
C VAL A 47 -10.43 8.45 7.16
N SER A 48 -10.73 7.25 7.65
CA SER A 48 -10.02 6.03 7.24
C SER A 48 -10.97 4.87 6.92
N SER A 49 -10.68 4.14 5.84
CA SER A 49 -11.42 2.91 5.49
C SER A 49 -11.10 1.73 6.42
N ALA A 50 -10.06 1.84 7.25
CA ALA A 50 -9.74 0.86 8.27
C ALA A 50 -10.70 0.91 9.47
N CYS A 51 -11.50 1.98 9.61
CA CYS A 51 -12.46 2.12 10.71
C CYS A 51 -13.66 1.17 10.54
N THR A 52 -14.15 0.62 11.65
CA THR A 52 -15.25 -0.38 11.71
C THR A 52 -16.60 0.10 11.18
N LYS A 53 -16.77 1.39 10.90
CA LYS A 53 -17.99 2.00 10.35
C LYS A 53 -17.79 2.61 8.96
N SER A 54 -16.67 2.32 8.30
CA SER A 54 -16.44 2.75 6.92
C SER A 54 -17.32 1.96 5.95
N HIS A 55 -17.90 2.65 4.97
CA HIS A 55 -18.56 2.03 3.82
C HIS A 55 -17.59 1.75 2.66
N TRP A 56 -16.36 2.26 2.72
CA TRP A 56 -15.33 1.96 1.73
C TRP A 56 -14.79 0.55 1.93
N ALA A 57 -14.75 -0.22 0.83
CA ALA A 57 -14.15 -1.55 0.82
C ALA A 57 -12.64 -1.46 1.09
N ASN A 58 -12.10 -2.49 1.73
CA ASN A 58 -10.67 -2.70 1.88
C ASN A 58 -10.26 -3.86 0.97
N PRO A 59 -9.72 -3.60 -0.22
CA PRO A 59 -9.33 -4.64 -1.16
C PRO A 59 -8.31 -5.60 -0.52
N PHE A 60 -8.51 -6.89 -0.74
CA PHE A 60 -7.57 -7.94 -0.33
C PHE A 60 -6.88 -8.53 -1.56
N CYS A 61 -5.58 -8.26 -1.70
CA CYS A 61 -4.74 -8.85 -2.73
C CYS A 61 -4.10 -10.12 -2.19
N ARG A 62 -4.61 -11.27 -2.60
CA ARG A 62 -4.13 -12.58 -2.19
C ARG A 62 -2.78 -12.89 -2.85
N VAL A 63 -1.81 -13.40 -2.08
CA VAL A 63 -0.58 -13.98 -2.65
C VAL A 63 -0.90 -15.24 -3.46
N ALA A 64 -0.06 -15.58 -4.45
CA ALA A 64 -0.29 -16.77 -5.27
C ALA A 64 -0.36 -18.04 -4.41
N GLU A 65 0.60 -18.17 -3.48
CA GLU A 65 0.64 -19.24 -2.48
C GLU A 65 0.94 -18.62 -1.11
N PRO A 66 0.18 -18.96 -0.05
CA PRO A 66 0.46 -18.46 1.29
C PRO A 66 1.87 -18.87 1.76
N VAL A 67 2.64 -17.92 2.27
CA VAL A 67 4.04 -18.15 2.64
C VAL A 67 4.23 -18.08 4.14
N ALA A 68 5.00 -19.01 4.68
CA ALA A 68 5.42 -18.96 6.09
C ALA A 68 6.42 -17.81 6.30
N VAL A 69 6.15 -16.99 7.32
CA VAL A 69 6.98 -15.85 7.71
C VAL A 69 7.36 -15.94 9.18
N SER A 70 8.52 -15.38 9.50
CA SER A 70 9.05 -15.29 10.87
C SER A 70 9.12 -13.84 11.32
N SER A 71 9.11 -13.63 12.64
CA SER A 71 9.43 -12.30 13.18
C SER A 71 10.84 -11.89 12.76
N GLY A 72 10.98 -10.68 12.23
CA GLY A 72 12.23 -10.16 11.67
C GLY A 72 12.41 -10.36 10.17
N ASP A 73 11.52 -11.11 9.49
CA ASP A 73 11.43 -11.06 8.02
C ASP A 73 10.96 -9.66 7.58
N GLU A 74 11.27 -9.29 6.34
CA GLU A 74 10.81 -8.03 5.75
C GLU A 74 10.04 -8.27 4.46
N VAL A 75 8.98 -7.49 4.23
CA VAL A 75 8.23 -7.50 2.98
C VAL A 75 8.42 -6.16 2.28
N LEU A 76 9.01 -6.20 1.10
CA LEU A 76 9.10 -5.07 0.18
C LEU A 76 7.86 -5.08 -0.71
N VAL A 77 7.16 -3.95 -0.78
CA VAL A 77 5.99 -3.76 -1.62
C VAL A 77 6.23 -2.57 -2.54
N ASN A 78 6.18 -2.82 -3.84
CA ASN A 78 6.22 -1.76 -4.85
C ASN A 78 4.81 -1.51 -5.37
N THR A 79 4.40 -0.25 -5.35
CA THR A 79 3.12 0.20 -5.90
C THR A 79 3.35 1.18 -7.03
N GLU A 80 2.56 1.04 -8.08
CA GLU A 80 2.42 2.03 -9.15
C GLU A 80 0.97 2.45 -9.23
N VAL A 81 0.72 3.75 -9.38
CA VAL A 81 -0.60 4.34 -9.54
C VAL A 81 -0.55 5.21 -10.78
N ASP A 82 -1.53 5.04 -11.66
CA ASP A 82 -1.72 5.86 -12.85
C ASP A 82 -3.16 6.37 -12.89
N LEU A 83 -3.29 7.69 -12.75
CA LEU A 83 -4.53 8.46 -12.70
C LEU A 83 -4.76 9.23 -14.01
N SER A 84 -3.95 9.00 -15.05
CA SER A 84 -4.06 9.73 -16.31
C SER A 84 -5.25 9.30 -17.19
N GLY A 85 -5.85 8.14 -16.90
CA GLY A 85 -7.02 7.61 -17.60
C GLY A 85 -8.36 7.98 -16.94
N GLU A 86 -9.46 7.55 -17.57
CA GLU A 86 -10.83 7.72 -17.02
C GLU A 86 -11.04 6.90 -15.74
N ALA A 87 -10.37 5.75 -15.63
CA ALA A 87 -10.30 4.94 -14.43
C ALA A 87 -8.85 4.84 -13.94
N PRO A 88 -8.62 4.93 -12.61
CA PRO A 88 -7.29 4.76 -12.05
C PRO A 88 -6.78 3.33 -12.32
N ARG A 89 -5.49 3.20 -12.55
CA ARG A 89 -4.81 1.91 -12.66
C ARG A 89 -3.80 1.78 -11.53
N TYR A 90 -3.83 0.64 -10.87
CA TYR A 90 -2.92 0.31 -9.80
C TYR A 90 -2.13 -0.94 -10.18
N ALA A 91 -0.83 -0.95 -9.91
CA ALA A 91 0.00 -2.14 -10.00
C ALA A 91 0.71 -2.40 -8.69
N LEU A 92 0.75 -3.67 -8.28
CA LEU A 92 1.36 -4.11 -7.03
C LEU A 92 2.31 -5.27 -7.28
N GLY A 93 3.52 -5.18 -6.74
CA GLY A 93 4.44 -6.32 -6.59
C GLY A 93 4.93 -6.40 -5.14
N ALA A 94 5.13 -7.61 -4.64
CA ALA A 94 5.63 -7.82 -3.29
C ALA A 94 6.68 -8.94 -3.23
N TRP A 95 7.72 -8.71 -2.43
CA TRP A 95 8.86 -9.59 -2.23
C TRP A 95 9.10 -9.80 -0.74
N LEU A 96 9.37 -11.04 -0.36
CA LEU A 96 9.80 -11.41 0.97
C LEU A 96 11.32 -11.46 1.01
N SER A 97 11.92 -10.71 1.94
CA SER A 97 13.33 -10.74 2.26
C SER A 97 13.51 -11.38 3.63
N ARG A 98 14.29 -12.46 3.69
CA ARG A 98 14.66 -13.11 4.96
C ARG A 98 16.13 -12.82 5.26
N PRO A 99 16.51 -12.57 6.51
CA PRO A 99 17.91 -12.35 6.86
C PRO A 99 18.81 -13.48 6.31
N GLY A 100 19.83 -13.10 5.54
CA GLY A 100 20.79 -14.04 4.95
C GLY A 100 20.30 -14.86 3.75
N HIS A 101 19.10 -14.59 3.22
CA HIS A 101 18.54 -15.30 2.07
C HIS A 101 18.25 -14.33 0.92
N ALA A 102 18.10 -14.88 -0.29
CA ALA A 102 17.63 -14.12 -1.45
C ALA A 102 16.16 -13.74 -1.30
N GLU A 103 15.75 -12.67 -1.99
CA GLU A 103 14.36 -12.22 -2.03
C GLU A 103 13.48 -13.20 -2.82
N GLU A 104 12.27 -13.43 -2.31
CA GLU A 104 11.27 -14.33 -2.90
C GLU A 104 10.05 -13.52 -3.35
N LEU A 105 9.62 -13.67 -4.60
CA LEU A 105 8.43 -12.99 -5.12
C LEU A 105 7.15 -13.62 -4.56
N LEU A 106 6.32 -12.82 -3.87
CA LEU A 106 5.07 -13.26 -3.25
C LEU A 106 3.84 -12.98 -4.12
N LEU A 107 3.86 -11.84 -4.80
CA LEU A 107 2.79 -11.38 -5.69
C LEU A 107 3.37 -11.14 -7.07
N PRO A 108 2.85 -11.80 -8.13
CA PRO A 108 3.13 -11.33 -9.48
C PRO A 108 2.64 -9.88 -9.59
N ARG A 109 3.24 -9.10 -10.50
CA ARG A 109 2.75 -7.75 -10.78
C ARG A 109 1.27 -7.82 -11.11
N THR A 110 0.43 -7.38 -10.18
CA THR A 110 -1.02 -7.50 -10.27
C THR A 110 -1.60 -6.13 -10.55
N GLU A 111 -2.39 -6.03 -11.61
CA GLU A 111 -3.06 -4.79 -12.00
C GLU A 111 -4.54 -4.81 -11.61
N PHE A 112 -5.03 -3.68 -11.12
CA PHE A 112 -6.45 -3.50 -10.79
C PHE A 112 -6.90 -2.06 -11.09
N THR A 113 -8.20 -1.90 -11.29
CA THR A 113 -8.89 -0.64 -11.62
C THR A 113 -9.92 -0.31 -10.57
#